data_AF-A0A7H8KR99-F1
#
_entry.id   AF-A0A7H8KR99-F1
#
_cell.length_a   1.000
_cell.length_b   1.000
_cell.length_c   1.000
_cell.angle_alpha   90.00
_cell.angle_beta   90.00
_cell.angle_gamma   90.00
#
_symmetry.space_group_name_H-M   'P 1'
#
loop_
_entity.id
_entity.type
_entity.pdbx_description
1 polymer ?
#
loop_
_entity_poly.entity_id
_entity_poly.type
_entity_poly.pdbx_seq_one_letter_code
_entity_poly.pdbx_strand_id
1 'polypeptide(L)'
;MSGRAPAGAAECRRAWEELREAWGPGREHGWVGASLGELIGAAMDEPVLRRLFPRTSMNELHVSRSGDVREFGREGFPGVAGWPGGYQVVEGSGERVVLLSTPDPVEAPACFVRLVERRPARLRAG
;
A
#
# COMPACT_ATOMS: atom_id res chain seq x y z
N MET A 1 -6.74 -7.76 -26.49
CA MET A 1 -7.24 -6.89 -25.41
C MET A 1 -7.74 -7.79 -24.29
N SER A 2 -6.87 -8.16 -23.35
CA SER A 2 -7.26 -9.00 -22.20
C SER A 2 -7.62 -8.09 -21.04
N GLY A 3 -8.90 -7.75 -20.93
CA GLY A 3 -9.44 -7.15 -19.71
C GLY A 3 -9.36 -8.19 -18.60
N ARG A 4 -8.30 -8.13 -17.78
CA ARG A 4 -8.16 -8.97 -16.59
C ARG A 4 -9.37 -8.68 -15.70
N ALA A 5 -10.09 -9.72 -15.29
CA ALA A 5 -11.21 -9.59 -14.36
C ALA A 5 -10.77 -8.83 -13.10
N PRO A 6 -11.67 -8.06 -12.45
CA PRO A 6 -11.34 -7.48 -11.15
C PRO A 6 -10.81 -8.57 -10.22
N ALA A 7 -9.75 -8.23 -9.47
CA ALA A 7 -9.07 -9.15 -8.57
C ALA A 7 -10.07 -9.91 -7.68
N GLY A 8 -9.91 -11.22 -7.56
CA GLY A 8 -10.69 -11.99 -6.59
C GLY A 8 -10.29 -11.56 -5.18
N ALA A 9 -11.27 -11.25 -4.31
CA ALA A 9 -10.99 -10.86 -2.91
C ALA A 9 -10.08 -11.86 -2.16
N ALA A 10 -10.13 -13.15 -2.54
CA ALA A 10 -9.26 -14.19 -2.00
C ALA A 10 -7.79 -14.09 -2.43
N GLU A 11 -7.51 -13.53 -3.62
CA GLU A 11 -6.15 -13.29 -4.10
C GLU A 11 -5.53 -12.10 -3.38
N CYS A 12 -6.24 -10.97 -3.26
CA CYS A 12 -5.78 -9.82 -2.49
C CYS A 12 -5.50 -10.21 -1.05
N ARG A 13 -6.40 -10.98 -0.42
CA ARG A 13 -6.21 -11.46 0.95
C ARG A 13 -4.93 -12.30 1.10
N ARG A 14 -4.69 -13.27 0.21
CA ARG A 14 -3.46 -14.07 0.23
C ARG A 14 -2.21 -13.20 0.09
N ALA A 15 -2.21 -12.24 -0.83
CA ALA A 15 -1.09 -11.33 -1.01
C ALA A 15 -0.77 -10.49 0.25
N TRP A 16 -1.80 -10.07 0.99
CA TRP A 16 -1.62 -9.40 2.30
C TRP A 16 -1.07 -10.33 3.37
N GLU A 17 -1.58 -11.56 3.46
CA GLU A 17 -1.10 -12.56 4.43
C GLU A 17 0.38 -12.92 4.15
N GLU A 18 0.74 -13.16 2.89
CA GLU A 18 2.13 -13.39 2.45
C GLU A 18 3.04 -12.20 2.79
N LEU A 19 2.57 -10.97 2.57
CA LEU A 19 3.35 -9.78 2.89
C LEU A 19 3.56 -9.62 4.40
N ARG A 20 2.54 -9.87 5.22
CA ARG A 20 2.66 -9.82 6.68
C ARG A 20 3.62 -10.88 7.21
N GLU A 21 3.61 -12.08 6.65
CA GLU A 21 4.56 -13.13 7.02
C GLU A 21 5.99 -12.73 6.63
N ALA A 22 6.16 -12.12 5.46
CA ALA A 22 7.45 -11.64 4.99
C ALA A 22 8.04 -10.56 5.91
N TRP A 23 7.21 -9.70 6.51
CA TRP A 23 7.60 -8.61 7.42
C TRP A 23 7.36 -8.92 8.91
N GLY A 24 7.17 -10.19 9.26
CA GLY A 24 6.81 -10.61 10.62
C GLY A 24 7.94 -10.46 11.66
N PRO A 25 7.59 -10.43 12.96
CA PRO A 25 8.56 -10.37 14.05
C PRO A 25 9.43 -11.64 14.05
N GLY A 26 10.71 -11.49 13.71
CA GLY A 26 11.65 -12.61 13.57
C GLY A 26 12.43 -12.61 12.24
N ARG A 27 12.12 -11.68 11.34
CA ARG A 27 12.85 -11.47 10.09
C ARG A 27 13.74 -10.23 10.19
N GLU A 28 14.92 -10.30 9.59
CA GLU A 28 15.85 -9.17 9.54
C GLU A 28 15.55 -8.27 8.33
N HIS A 29 15.16 -7.03 8.60
CA HIS A 29 14.76 -6.04 7.57
C HIS A 29 15.55 -4.73 7.67
N GLY A 30 16.66 -4.74 8.40
CA GLY A 30 17.39 -3.53 8.73
C GLY A 30 16.54 -2.55 9.56
N TRP A 31 16.87 -1.27 9.46
CA TRP A 31 16.39 -0.24 10.37
C TRP A 31 14.89 0.12 10.20
N VAL A 32 14.26 -0.15 9.06
CA VAL A 32 12.83 0.15 8.81
C VAL A 32 11.90 -1.02 9.12
N GLY A 33 12.45 -2.18 9.49
CA GLY A 33 11.71 -3.42 9.69
C GLY A 33 10.49 -3.31 10.59
N ALA A 34 10.70 -2.77 11.80
CA ALA A 34 9.66 -2.64 12.80
C ALA A 34 8.52 -1.73 12.30
N SER A 35 8.86 -0.52 11.83
CA SER A 35 7.87 0.46 11.38
C SER A 35 7.08 -0.03 10.17
N LEU A 36 7.73 -0.69 9.20
CA LEU A 36 7.01 -1.23 8.04
C LEU A 36 6.14 -2.44 8.43
N GLY A 37 6.59 -3.28 9.37
CA GLY A 37 5.77 -4.36 9.94
C GLY A 37 4.51 -3.85 10.66
N GLU A 38 4.65 -2.82 11.49
CA GLU A 38 3.53 -2.14 12.16
C GLU A 38 2.55 -1.54 11.15
N LEU A 39 3.07 -0.82 10.14
CA LEU A 39 2.28 -0.24 9.07
C LEU A 39 1.49 -1.30 8.27
N ILE A 40 2.11 -2.43 7.93
CA ILE A 40 1.44 -3.54 7.24
C ILE A 40 0.34 -4.10 8.13
N GLY A 41 0.61 -4.29 9.43
CA GLY A 41 -0.40 -4.74 10.40
C GLY A 41 -1.62 -3.83 10.41
N ALA A 42 -1.41 -2.53 10.60
CA ALA A 42 -2.49 -1.54 10.63
C ALA A 42 -3.22 -1.43 9.29
N ALA A 43 -2.52 -1.51 8.16
CA ALA A 43 -3.14 -1.49 6.83
C ALA A 43 -3.99 -2.74 6.56
N MET A 44 -3.67 -3.90 7.15
CA MET A 44 -4.52 -5.09 7.05
C MET A 44 -5.82 -4.97 7.83
N ASP A 45 -5.87 -4.16 8.88
CA ASP A 45 -7.12 -3.94 9.60
C ASP A 45 -8.13 -3.13 8.76
N GLU A 46 -7.66 -2.41 7.73
CA GLU A 46 -8.48 -1.64 6.80
C GLU A 46 -9.14 -2.51 5.70
N PRO A 47 -10.49 -2.68 5.71
CA PRO A 47 -11.16 -3.56 4.73
C PRO A 47 -11.03 -3.09 3.28
N VAL A 48 -10.87 -1.79 3.06
CA VAL A 48 -10.71 -1.21 1.71
C VAL A 48 -9.36 -1.60 1.11
N LEU A 49 -8.28 -1.52 1.90
CA LEU A 49 -6.94 -1.87 1.44
C LEU A 49 -6.81 -3.38 1.19
N ARG A 50 -7.46 -4.21 2.01
CA ARG A 50 -7.49 -5.68 1.83
C ARG A 50 -8.13 -6.17 0.53
N ARG A 51 -8.86 -5.31 -0.18
CA ARG A 51 -9.44 -5.61 -1.50
C ARG A 51 -8.48 -5.27 -2.65
N LEU A 52 -7.29 -4.77 -2.34
CA LEU A 52 -6.25 -4.38 -3.29
C LEU A 52 -5.00 -5.22 -3.08
N PHE A 53 -4.18 -5.34 -4.11
CA PHE A 53 -2.90 -6.02 -4.03
C PHE A 53 -1.86 -5.13 -3.34
N PRO A 54 -1.26 -5.56 -2.23
CA PRO A 54 -0.21 -4.81 -1.59
C PRO A 54 1.12 -5.01 -2.32
N ARG A 55 2.03 -4.05 -2.15
CA ARG A 55 3.43 -4.18 -2.54
C ARG A 55 4.28 -3.32 -1.64
N THR A 56 5.45 -3.83 -1.28
CA THR A 56 6.47 -3.01 -0.61
C THR A 56 7.63 -2.67 -1.55
N SER A 57 8.23 -1.51 -1.32
CA SER A 57 9.48 -1.10 -1.97
C SER A 57 10.32 -0.31 -0.97
N MET A 58 11.53 -0.78 -0.67
CA MET A 58 12.38 -0.22 0.39
C MET A 58 11.63 -0.14 1.72
N ASN A 59 11.19 1.06 2.09
CA ASN A 59 10.49 1.38 3.33
C ASN A 59 9.03 1.78 3.10
N GLU A 60 8.48 1.50 1.92
CA GLU A 60 7.16 1.97 1.49
C GLU A 60 6.19 0.83 1.28
N LEU A 61 4.93 1.09 1.61
CA LEU A 61 3.78 0.26 1.30
C LEU A 61 2.92 0.95 0.23
N HIS A 62 2.55 0.18 -0.79
CA HIS A 62 1.68 0.59 -1.89
C HIS A 62 0.55 -0.40 -2.08
N VAL A 63 -0.48 0.01 -2.81
CA VAL A 63 -1.58 -0.87 -3.24
C VAL A 63 -1.91 -0.69 -4.72
N SER A 64 -2.36 -1.75 -5.38
CA SER A 64 -2.82 -1.76 -6.78
C SER A 64 -4.15 -2.48 -6.94
N ARG A 65 -4.98 -2.02 -7.89
CA ARG A 65 -6.22 -2.71 -8.28
C ARG A 65 -6.00 -3.92 -9.18
N SER A 66 -4.95 -3.91 -10.00
CA SER A 66 -4.69 -4.94 -11.01
C SER A 66 -3.74 -6.05 -10.54
N GLY A 67 -2.90 -5.72 -9.54
CA GLY A 67 -1.80 -6.57 -9.10
C GLY A 67 -0.67 -6.72 -10.12
N ASP A 68 -0.73 -5.96 -11.23
CA ASP A 68 0.32 -5.97 -12.26
C ASP A 68 1.47 -5.06 -11.83
N VAL A 69 2.67 -5.62 -11.71
CA VAL A 69 3.90 -4.89 -11.34
C VAL A 69 4.13 -3.65 -12.21
N ARG A 70 3.75 -3.71 -13.49
CA ARG A 70 3.87 -2.59 -14.44
C ARG A 70 2.91 -1.45 -14.12
N GLU A 71 1.78 -1.77 -13.50
CA GLU A 71 0.74 -0.80 -13.14
C GLU A 71 1.01 -0.14 -11.78
N PHE A 72 1.78 -0.75 -10.87
CA PHE A 72 2.20 -0.06 -9.63
C PHE A 72 2.94 1.27 -9.91
N GLY A 73 3.68 1.34 -11.03
CA GLY A 73 4.34 2.57 -11.47
C GLY A 73 3.42 3.61 -12.13
N ARG A 74 2.26 3.17 -12.62
CA ARG A 74 1.32 3.95 -13.43
C ARG A 74 0.08 4.36 -12.67
N GLU A 75 -0.32 3.59 -11.67
CA GLU A 75 -1.37 3.89 -10.69
C GLU A 75 -0.90 4.97 -9.70
N GLY A 76 -0.22 6.02 -10.18
CA GLY A 76 0.15 7.23 -9.44
C GLY A 76 0.67 7.03 -8.02
N PHE A 77 1.53 6.04 -7.74
CA PHE A 77 2.25 5.81 -6.48
C PHE A 77 1.66 6.43 -5.18
N PRO A 78 0.39 6.20 -4.81
CA PRO A 78 -0.01 6.52 -3.47
C PRO A 78 0.66 5.47 -2.59
N GLY A 79 1.35 5.92 -1.57
CA GLY A 79 2.10 5.02 -0.71
C GLY A 79 2.22 5.57 0.67
N VAL A 80 2.58 4.69 1.58
CA VAL A 80 2.96 5.08 2.94
C VAL A 80 4.41 4.69 3.12
N ALA A 81 5.28 5.68 3.31
CA ALA A 81 6.66 5.47 3.72
C ALA A 81 6.71 5.34 5.25
N GLY A 82 7.42 4.35 5.77
CA GLY A 82 7.71 4.18 7.19
C GLY A 82 9.18 4.39 7.50
N TRP A 83 9.47 4.89 8.70
CA TRP A 83 10.82 4.97 9.28
C TRP A 83 10.69 4.87 10.81
N PRO A 84 11.80 4.66 11.55
CA PRO A 84 11.77 4.66 13.01
C PRO A 84 11.15 5.95 13.54
N GLY A 85 9.99 5.81 14.18
CA GLY A 85 9.27 6.92 14.81
C GLY A 85 8.30 7.68 13.89
N GLY A 86 8.04 7.24 12.65
CA GLY A 86 6.97 7.86 11.87
C GLY A 86 6.65 7.30 10.50
N TYR A 87 5.60 7.90 9.93
CA TYR A 87 4.96 7.52 8.69
C TYR A 87 4.62 8.74 7.83
N GLN A 88 4.77 8.61 6.52
CA GLN A 88 4.34 9.63 5.55
C GLN A 88 3.43 9.02 4.50
N VAL A 89 2.26 9.62 4.33
CA VAL A 89 1.39 9.32 3.20
C VAL A 89 1.78 10.24 2.06
N VAL A 90 2.19 9.63 0.95
CA VAL A 90 2.68 10.32 -0.24
C VAL A 90 1.80 10.02 -1.43
N GLU A 91 1.63 11.01 -2.30
CA GLU A 91 0.95 10.88 -3.58
C GLU A 91 1.85 11.35 -4.72
N GLY A 92 1.81 10.64 -5.86
CA GLY A 92 2.48 11.03 -7.09
C GLY A 92 3.58 10.06 -7.51
N SER A 93 3.72 9.84 -8.82
CA SER A 93 4.77 8.99 -9.44
C SER A 93 6.01 9.76 -9.90
N GLY A 94 6.11 11.05 -9.57
CA GLY A 94 7.20 11.95 -9.95
C GLY A 94 7.52 12.92 -8.82
N GLU A 95 6.94 14.12 -8.86
CA GLU A 95 6.97 15.04 -7.72
C GLU A 95 6.05 14.49 -6.62
N ARG A 96 6.64 13.99 -5.54
CA ARG A 96 5.91 13.36 -4.44
C ARG A 96 5.37 14.45 -3.52
N VAL A 97 4.06 14.48 -3.37
CA VAL A 97 3.39 15.36 -2.41
C VAL A 97 3.18 14.59 -1.12
N VAL A 98 3.72 15.11 -0.01
CA VAL A 98 3.43 14.61 1.33
C VAL A 98 2.07 15.14 1.76
N LEU A 99 1.13 14.25 2.02
CA LEU A 99 -0.24 14.58 2.40
C LEU A 99 -0.47 14.47 3.92
N LEU A 100 0.31 13.62 4.58
CA LEU A 100 0.31 13.43 6.02
C LEU A 100 1.72 13.02 6.46
N SER A 101 2.16 13.53 7.61
CA SER A 101 3.29 13.01 8.38
C SER A 101 2.81 12.78 9.81
N THR A 102 2.96 11.57 10.33
CA THR A 102 2.42 11.18 11.64
C THR A 102 3.31 10.13 12.31
N PRO A 103 3.49 10.16 13.64
CA PRO A 103 4.10 9.05 14.38
C PRO A 103 3.13 7.89 14.60
N ASP A 104 1.82 8.07 14.38
CA ASP A 104 0.80 7.08 14.66
C ASP A 104 0.67 6.05 13.51
N PRO A 105 0.90 4.75 13.78
CA PRO A 105 0.78 3.70 12.75
C PRO A 105 -0.65 3.49 12.22
N VAL A 106 -1.68 4.03 12.89
CA VAL A 106 -3.10 3.91 12.48
C VAL A 106 -3.54 5.09 11.61
N GLU A 107 -3.06 6.30 11.87
CA GLU A 107 -3.44 7.49 11.11
C GLU A 107 -3.01 7.41 9.64
N ALA A 108 -1.83 6.85 9.37
CA ALA A 108 -1.29 6.77 8.01
C ALA A 108 -2.13 5.84 7.11
N PRO A 109 -2.49 4.59 7.49
CA PRO A 109 -3.46 3.77 6.76
C PRO A 109 -4.81 4.45 6.56
N ALA A 110 -5.36 5.12 7.58
CA ALA A 110 -6.65 5.80 7.46
C ALA A 110 -6.62 6.93 6.41
N CYS A 111 -5.54 7.71 6.37
CA CYS A 111 -5.32 8.71 5.32
C CYS A 111 -5.13 8.05 3.95
N PHE A 112 -4.40 6.93 3.88
CA PHE A 112 -4.17 6.18 2.66
C PHE A 112 -5.48 5.62 2.07
N VAL A 113 -6.38 5.10 2.90
CA VAL A 113 -7.74 4.68 2.49
C VAL A 113 -8.48 5.82 1.81
N ARG A 114 -8.49 7.02 2.42
CA ARG A 114 -9.16 8.19 1.83
C ARG A 114 -8.61 8.52 0.44
N LEU A 115 -7.31 8.35 0.20
CA LEU A 115 -6.72 8.60 -1.12
C LEU A 115 -7.13 7.54 -2.14
N VAL A 116 -7.12 6.28 -1.74
CA VAL A 116 -7.54 5.16 -2.57
C VAL A 116 -9.02 5.28 -2.98
N GLU A 117 -9.89 5.71 -2.07
CA GLU A 117 -11.32 5.91 -2.32
C GLU A 117 -11.60 7.16 -3.17
N ARG A 118 -10.86 8.25 -2.95
CA ARG A 118 -11.00 9.49 -3.72
C ARG A 118 -10.54 9.36 -5.15
N ARG A 119 -9.66 8.40 -5.47
CA ARG A 119 -9.25 8.15 -6.84
C ARG A 119 -10.42 7.56 -7.61
N PRO A 120 -11.04 8.33 -8.53
CA PRO A 120 -12.01 7.72 -9.43
C PRO A 120 -11.29 6.59 -10.14
N ALA A 121 -12.01 5.50 -10.44
CA ALA A 121 -11.56 4.57 -11.46
C ALA A 121 -11.40 5.38 -12.74
N ARG A 122 -10.21 5.97 -12.98
CA ARG A 122 -9.94 6.74 -14.17
C ARG A 122 -9.87 5.73 -15.31
N LEU A 123 -11.05 5.54 -15.88
CA LEU A 123 -11.37 5.28 -17.28
C LEU A 123 -10.70 4.05 -17.88
N ARG A 124 -11.56 3.05 -18.15
CA ARG A 124 -11.58 2.42 -19.47
C ARG A 124 -11.45 3.53 -20.51
N ALA A 125 -10.25 3.76 -21.03
CA ALA A 125 -10.01 4.66 -22.14
C ALA A 125 -9.46 3.83 -23.28
N GLY A 126 -10.25 3.73 -24.36
CA GLY A 126 -9.82 3.32 -25.70
C GLY A 126 -9.64 1.82 -25.89
#